data_AF-A0A917NJ44-F1
#
_entry.id   AF-A0A917NJ44-F1
#
_cell.length_a   1.000
_cell.length_b   1.000
_cell.length_c   1.000
_cell.angle_alpha   90.00
_cell.angle_beta   90.00
_cell.angle_gamma   90.00
#
_symmetry.space_group_name_H-M   'P 1'
#
loop_
_entity.id
_entity.type
_entity.pdbx_description
1 polymer ?
#
loop_
_entity_poly.entity_id
_entity_poly.type
_entity_poly.pdbx_seq_one_letter_code
_entity_poly.pdbx_strand_id
1 'polypeptide(L)'
;MKAHGKSWRRWAAVALAVGIAGTDGLWGGWRAPVARAATAMSAANEAGVDWAAAWRDAARFAVPAVDARVDRVWHAIPGLMGWRLDEEASRRQTEAARDGRVHWVWRAVPPRVRLADLPPKPVYRGPAAERAVCLMFNVSWGEDALPSILNTLAEKRVRATFFLDGAFVRKHPDWARAIAAAGHAVGSHGTGHPDFRRLANSELARQVQVTNRIIREVTGVTPRLLAPPAGAYDQRTVEMARAAGMYTILWTADTIDWRRPPARVIRQRAVHGAEPGALILMHPTQPTAAALPGIIDDLRQRGFCFKTVDDVISEVRCGQPPAGP
;
A
#
# COMPACT_ATOMS: atom_id res chain seq x y z
N MET A 1 9.20 1.46 -45.94
CA MET A 1 7.81 1.94 -45.77
C MET A 1 7.65 2.61 -44.41
N LYS A 2 6.78 3.63 -44.30
CA LYS A 2 6.38 4.35 -43.07
C LYS A 2 5.24 3.55 -42.37
N ALA A 3 4.93 3.59 -41.08
CA ALA A 3 5.46 4.22 -39.85
C ALA A 3 5.11 3.26 -38.65
N HIS A 4 5.17 3.52 -37.33
CA HIS A 4 5.34 4.70 -36.47
C HIS A 4 6.10 4.31 -35.19
N GLY A 5 7.17 5.02 -34.83
CA GLY A 5 7.66 5.08 -33.44
C GLY A 5 7.00 6.23 -32.70
N LYS A 6 6.33 5.98 -31.56
CA LYS A 6 5.85 7.05 -30.66
C LYS A 6 6.57 6.97 -29.32
N SER A 7 7.40 7.98 -29.09
CA SER A 7 8.15 8.25 -27.86
C SER A 7 7.24 8.36 -26.63
N TRP A 8 7.57 7.60 -25.58
CA TRP A 8 7.02 7.78 -24.23
C TRP A 8 7.99 8.61 -23.36
N ARG A 9 7.93 9.93 -23.49
CA ARG A 9 8.58 10.88 -22.56
C ARG A 9 7.75 12.16 -22.43
N ARG A 10 6.99 12.30 -21.32
CA ARG A 10 6.49 13.59 -20.80
C ARG A 10 5.78 13.45 -19.44
N TRP A 11 6.55 13.57 -18.37
CA TRP A 11 6.16 14.10 -17.05
C TRP A 11 7.45 14.76 -16.50
N ALA A 12 7.62 16.07 -16.67
CA ALA A 12 7.12 17.14 -15.79
C ALA A 12 8.14 17.48 -14.69
N ALA A 13 8.91 18.55 -14.92
CA ALA A 13 9.75 19.20 -13.93
C ALA A 13 9.33 20.66 -13.83
N VAL A 14 8.86 21.08 -12.64
CA VAL A 14 8.55 22.48 -12.31
C VAL A 14 8.90 22.72 -10.84
N ALA A 15 9.93 23.51 -10.60
CA ALA A 15 10.12 24.27 -9.37
C ALA A 15 10.99 25.50 -9.68
N LEU A 16 10.29 26.63 -9.81
CA LEU A 16 10.70 28.03 -9.64
C LEU A 16 12.11 28.30 -9.10
N ALA A 17 12.76 29.29 -9.73
CA ALA A 17 13.80 30.09 -9.09
C ALA A 17 13.18 31.29 -8.34
N VAL A 18 13.76 31.63 -7.20
CA VAL A 18 13.70 32.98 -6.60
C VAL A 18 15.12 33.35 -6.23
N GLY A 19 15.65 34.41 -6.85
CA GLY A 19 16.93 35.01 -6.47
C GLY A 19 16.68 36.30 -5.68
N ILE A 20 17.54 36.56 -4.70
CA ILE A 20 17.73 37.89 -4.11
C ILE A 20 19.24 38.12 -4.04
N ALA A 21 19.67 39.29 -4.47
CA ALA A 21 21.07 39.73 -4.45
C ALA A 21 21.19 41.02 -3.62
N GLY A 22 22.41 41.34 -3.21
CA GLY A 22 22.83 42.74 -3.12
C GLY A 22 22.55 43.47 -1.80
N THR A 23 23.57 43.44 -0.97
CA THR A 23 23.96 44.35 0.11
C THR A 23 23.79 45.88 -0.12
N ASP A 24 23.85 46.59 1.02
CA ASP A 24 24.30 47.97 1.25
C ASP A 24 23.35 49.17 1.12
N GLY A 25 23.35 50.01 2.18
CA GLY A 25 22.65 51.29 2.29
C GLY A 25 22.61 51.82 3.74
N LEU A 26 23.51 52.75 4.09
CA LEU A 26 23.62 53.37 5.43
C LEU A 26 22.97 54.77 5.51
N TRP A 27 22.75 55.21 6.76
CA TRP A 27 22.46 56.59 7.23
C TRP A 27 21.00 57.09 7.25
N GLY A 28 20.64 57.75 8.36
CA GLY A 28 19.40 58.54 8.49
C GLY A 28 18.65 58.36 9.82
N GLY A 29 19.20 58.86 10.94
CA GLY A 29 18.55 58.73 12.25
C GLY A 29 17.54 59.84 12.56
N TRP A 30 16.38 59.48 13.12
CA TRP A 30 15.47 60.37 13.84
C TRP A 30 14.96 59.67 15.10
N ARG A 31 14.98 60.35 16.26
CA ARG A 31 14.36 59.88 17.51
C ARG A 31 13.02 60.59 17.73
N ALA A 32 11.97 59.80 17.95
CA ALA A 32 10.70 60.25 18.52
C ALA A 32 10.25 59.20 19.56
N PRO A 33 9.47 59.57 20.59
CA PRO A 33 9.30 58.73 21.77
C PRO A 33 8.38 57.54 21.49
N VAL A 34 8.85 56.32 21.79
CA VAL A 34 8.01 55.13 21.82
C VAL A 34 7.10 55.20 23.05
N ALA A 35 5.91 55.78 22.87
CA ALA A 35 4.86 55.75 23.87
C ALA A 35 4.44 54.29 24.15
N ARG A 36 4.09 54.01 25.40
CA ARG A 36 3.60 52.70 25.85
C ARG A 36 2.38 52.26 25.04
N ALA A 37 2.56 51.22 24.21
CA ALA A 37 1.49 50.34 23.73
C ALA A 37 1.79 48.86 24.00
N ALA A 38 2.63 48.57 25.00
CA ALA A 38 2.92 47.22 25.49
C ALA A 38 1.83 46.75 26.48
N THR A 39 0.56 46.79 26.07
CA THR A 39 -0.60 46.49 26.94
C THR A 39 -1.82 45.91 26.21
N ALA A 40 -1.61 45.32 25.01
CA ALA A 40 -2.68 44.64 24.26
C ALA A 40 -2.27 43.26 23.71
N MET A 41 -1.14 42.69 24.17
CA MET A 41 -0.60 41.42 23.64
C MET A 41 -0.21 40.41 24.74
N SER A 42 -0.79 40.54 25.95
CA SER A 42 -0.61 39.60 27.06
C SER A 42 -1.90 38.99 27.62
N ALA A 43 -3.08 39.43 27.15
CA ALA A 43 -4.39 38.98 27.69
C ALA A 43 -4.96 37.72 27.01
N ALA A 44 -4.27 37.14 26.02
CA ALA A 44 -4.69 35.93 25.30
C ALA A 44 -3.88 34.67 25.70
N ASN A 45 -2.99 34.76 26.69
CA ASN A 45 -1.98 33.73 26.99
C ASN A 45 -2.14 33.10 28.38
N GLU A 46 -3.24 33.37 29.09
CA GLU A 46 -3.44 32.98 30.51
C GLU A 46 -4.45 31.82 30.74
N ALA A 47 -4.76 31.06 29.69
CA ALA A 47 -5.29 29.71 29.83
C ALA A 47 -4.29 28.74 29.19
N GLY A 48 -3.23 28.39 29.93
CA GLY A 48 -2.34 27.31 29.54
C GLY A 48 -3.15 26.02 29.36
N VAL A 49 -2.90 25.28 28.27
CA VAL A 49 -3.61 24.03 27.98
C VAL A 49 -3.52 23.10 29.20
N ASP A 50 -4.65 22.59 29.68
CA ASP A 50 -4.67 21.49 30.66
C ASP A 50 -4.22 20.22 29.95
N TRP A 51 -2.91 20.03 29.87
CA TRP A 51 -2.24 18.88 29.28
C TRP A 51 -2.80 17.55 29.88
N ALA A 52 -3.22 17.51 31.15
CA ALA A 52 -3.74 16.30 31.79
C ALA A 52 -5.21 15.98 31.45
N ALA A 53 -6.08 16.99 31.31
CA ALA A 53 -7.43 16.79 30.76
C ALA A 53 -7.37 16.42 29.27
N ALA A 54 -6.54 17.13 28.50
CA ALA A 54 -6.41 16.94 27.08
C ALA A 54 -5.92 15.53 26.69
N TRP A 55 -5.05 14.86 27.47
CA TRP A 55 -4.64 13.48 27.15
C TRP A 55 -5.70 12.46 27.49
N ARG A 56 -6.43 12.68 28.59
CA ARG A 56 -7.57 11.82 28.94
C ARG A 56 -8.65 11.87 27.86
N ASP A 57 -8.84 13.03 27.24
CA ASP A 57 -9.70 13.17 26.08
C ASP A 57 -9.11 12.46 24.85
N ALA A 58 -7.93 12.88 24.40
CA ALA A 58 -7.32 12.36 23.18
C ALA A 58 -7.05 10.84 23.22
N ALA A 59 -6.78 10.27 24.40
CA ALA A 59 -6.63 8.81 24.57
C ALA A 59 -7.87 8.02 24.11
N ARG A 60 -9.08 8.62 24.11
CA ARG A 60 -10.32 8.01 23.60
C ARG A 60 -10.28 7.75 22.09
N PHE A 61 -9.43 8.46 21.36
CA PHE A 61 -9.23 8.32 19.92
C PHE A 61 -8.11 7.32 19.58
N ALA A 62 -7.39 6.79 20.59
CA ALA A 62 -6.36 5.78 20.36
C ALA A 62 -6.96 4.49 19.78
N VAL A 63 -6.30 3.96 18.75
CA VAL A 63 -6.73 2.75 18.07
C VAL A 63 -5.82 1.61 18.50
N PRO A 64 -6.31 0.54 19.15
CA PRO A 64 -5.47 -0.57 19.54
C PRO A 64 -4.88 -1.28 18.30
N ALA A 65 -3.67 -1.81 18.46
CA ALA A 65 -3.11 -2.75 17.51
C ALA A 65 -3.90 -4.08 17.56
N VAL A 66 -3.91 -4.81 16.44
CA VAL A 66 -4.60 -6.10 16.32
C VAL A 66 -3.55 -7.17 16.07
N ASP A 67 -3.45 -8.14 16.97
CA ASP A 67 -2.49 -9.23 16.86
C ASP A 67 -2.78 -10.15 15.66
N ALA A 68 -1.70 -10.58 15.01
CA ALA A 68 -1.74 -11.63 14.01
C ALA A 68 -2.15 -12.96 14.66
N ARG A 69 -2.85 -13.82 13.91
CA ARG A 69 -3.30 -15.12 14.43
C ARG A 69 -3.38 -16.18 13.33
N VAL A 70 -3.38 -17.44 13.75
CA VAL A 70 -3.77 -18.57 12.90
C VAL A 70 -5.27 -18.80 13.06
N ASP A 71 -6.02 -18.58 12.00
CA ASP A 71 -7.43 -18.89 11.85
C ASP A 71 -7.63 -20.32 11.31
N ARG A 72 -8.71 -20.99 11.75
CA ARG A 72 -9.01 -22.38 11.37
C ARG A 72 -9.34 -22.55 9.89
N VAL A 73 -9.94 -21.52 9.26
CA VAL A 73 -10.37 -21.53 7.86
C VAL A 73 -9.42 -20.71 7.00
N TRP A 74 -9.06 -19.51 7.48
CA TRP A 74 -8.29 -18.54 6.69
C TRP A 74 -6.77 -18.58 6.91
N HIS A 75 -6.30 -19.55 7.71
CA HIS A 75 -4.88 -19.74 8.02
C HIS A 75 -4.23 -18.49 8.62
N ALA A 76 -3.10 -18.00 8.11
CA ALA A 76 -2.47 -16.82 8.70
C ALA A 76 -3.28 -15.55 8.38
N ILE A 77 -3.81 -14.90 9.42
CA ILE A 77 -4.38 -13.56 9.34
C ILE A 77 -3.34 -12.59 9.92
N PRO A 78 -2.78 -11.68 9.10
CA PRO A 78 -1.82 -10.67 9.55
C PRO A 78 -2.41 -9.73 10.59
N GLY A 79 -1.53 -9.14 11.40
CA GLY A 79 -1.91 -8.13 12.37
C GLY A 79 -2.21 -6.78 11.72
N LEU A 80 -2.49 -5.78 12.55
CA LEU A 80 -2.69 -4.40 12.15
C LEU A 80 -2.08 -3.46 13.18
N MET A 81 -1.32 -2.47 12.74
CA MET A 81 -0.78 -1.42 13.61
C MET A 81 -1.93 -0.69 14.34
N GLY A 82 -1.68 -0.22 15.55
CA GLY A 82 -2.52 0.73 16.27
C GLY A 82 -2.01 2.16 16.13
N TRP A 83 -2.77 3.10 16.69
CA TRP A 83 -2.38 4.50 16.88
C TRP A 83 -2.46 4.85 18.36
N ARG A 84 -1.40 5.43 18.90
CA ARG A 84 -1.38 5.98 20.26
C ARG A 84 -0.90 7.42 20.23
N LEU A 85 -1.43 8.25 21.12
CA LEU A 85 -0.97 9.62 21.27
C LEU A 85 0.53 9.64 21.59
N ASP A 86 1.25 10.56 20.95
CA ASP A 86 2.60 10.95 21.32
C ASP A 86 2.50 12.29 22.05
N GLU A 87 2.33 12.24 23.36
CA GLU A 87 2.07 13.40 24.23
C GLU A 87 3.19 14.44 24.13
N GLU A 88 4.44 13.98 24.08
CA GLU A 88 5.62 14.83 24.03
C GLU A 88 5.75 15.51 22.66
N ALA A 89 5.56 14.77 21.55
CA ALA A 89 5.56 15.36 20.22
C ALA A 89 4.37 16.31 20.00
N SER A 90 3.18 15.97 20.51
CA SER A 90 1.99 16.83 20.44
C SER A 90 2.23 18.16 21.17
N ARG A 91 2.87 18.10 22.34
CA ARG A 91 3.29 19.28 23.10
C ARG A 91 4.28 20.14 22.35
N ARG A 92 5.40 19.56 21.89
CA ARG A 92 6.42 20.29 21.12
C ARG A 92 5.85 20.95 19.87
N GLN A 93 4.97 20.26 19.14
CA GLN A 93 4.35 20.81 17.94
C GLN A 93 3.37 21.95 18.27
N THR A 94 2.60 21.83 19.35
CA THR A 94 1.69 22.90 19.81
C THR A 94 2.45 24.15 20.25
N GLU A 95 3.49 23.99 21.08
CA GLU A 95 4.34 25.09 21.56
C GLU A 95 5.12 25.78 20.41
N ALA A 96 5.44 25.03 19.35
CA ALA A 96 6.07 25.57 18.14
C ALA A 96 5.08 26.30 17.22
N ALA A 97 3.85 25.82 17.07
CA ALA A 97 2.86 26.37 16.14
C ALA A 97 2.32 27.75 16.58
N ARG A 98 2.10 27.95 17.90
CA ARG A 98 1.63 29.22 18.50
C ARG A 98 0.33 29.77 17.91
N ASP A 99 -0.52 28.90 17.35
CA ASP A 99 -1.79 29.24 16.70
C ASP A 99 -3.02 29.07 17.63
N GLY A 100 -2.79 28.82 18.92
CA GLY A 100 -3.82 28.61 19.93
C GLY A 100 -4.55 27.27 19.85
N ARG A 101 -4.04 26.31 19.05
CA ARG A 101 -4.65 24.98 18.87
C ARG A 101 -3.74 23.89 19.44
N VAL A 102 -4.31 22.76 19.86
CA VAL A 102 -3.52 21.56 20.18
C VAL A 102 -3.23 20.80 18.89
N HIS A 103 -1.96 20.50 18.65
CA HIS A 103 -1.49 19.75 17.48
C HIS A 103 -1.26 18.30 17.87
N TRP A 104 -2.18 17.42 17.48
CA TRP A 104 -2.17 16.01 17.86
C TRP A 104 -1.18 15.20 17.03
N VAL A 105 -0.13 14.68 17.67
CA VAL A 105 0.84 13.77 17.05
C VAL A 105 0.56 12.34 17.51
N TRP A 106 0.53 11.42 16.55
CA TRP A 106 0.20 10.02 16.78
C TRP A 106 1.34 9.12 16.33
N ARG A 107 1.72 8.19 17.21
CA ARG A 107 2.72 7.16 16.94
C ARG A 107 2.04 5.85 16.57
N ALA A 108 2.53 5.21 15.51
CA ALA A 108 2.14 3.85 15.17
C ALA A 108 2.57 2.89 16.29
N VAL A 109 1.69 1.95 16.65
CA VAL A 109 1.98 0.92 17.66
C VAL A 109 1.90 -0.45 16.98
N PRO A 110 2.97 -1.24 16.94
CA PRO A 110 2.89 -2.57 16.35
C PRO A 110 2.04 -3.52 17.19
N PRO A 111 1.46 -4.56 16.57
CA PRO A 111 0.91 -5.68 17.31
C PRO A 111 2.01 -6.39 18.11
N ARG A 112 1.59 -7.10 19.16
CA ARG A 112 2.45 -7.93 20.02
C ARG A 112 2.82 -9.23 19.33
N VAL A 113 1.89 -9.80 18.57
CA VAL A 113 2.12 -10.96 17.69
C VAL A 113 2.03 -10.48 16.25
N ARG A 114 3.12 -10.60 15.52
CA ARG A 114 3.20 -10.22 14.10
C ARG A 114 3.00 -11.42 13.19
N LEU A 115 2.73 -11.16 11.91
CA LEU A 115 2.63 -12.21 10.90
C LEU A 115 3.91 -13.08 10.83
N ALA A 116 5.07 -12.47 11.09
CA ALA A 116 6.36 -13.16 11.09
C ALA A 116 6.52 -14.19 12.22
N ASP A 117 5.80 -14.02 13.34
CA ASP A 117 5.91 -14.86 14.54
C ASP A 117 5.01 -16.10 14.45
N LEU A 118 4.09 -16.12 13.46
CA LEU A 118 3.22 -17.27 13.20
C LEU A 118 3.99 -18.41 12.50
N PRO A 119 3.59 -19.68 12.72
CA PRO A 119 4.12 -20.81 11.96
C PRO A 119 3.86 -20.64 10.45
N PRO A 120 4.65 -21.27 9.56
CA PRO A 120 4.48 -21.16 8.11
C PRO A 120 3.06 -21.58 7.69
N LYS A 121 2.25 -20.58 7.32
CA LYS A 121 0.86 -20.70 6.90
C LYS A 121 0.57 -19.73 5.74
N PRO A 122 -0.30 -20.11 4.79
CA PRO A 122 -0.73 -19.22 3.71
C PRO A 122 -1.60 -18.08 4.24
N VAL A 123 -1.60 -16.95 3.54
CA VAL A 123 -2.44 -15.77 3.83
C VAL A 123 -3.53 -15.68 2.77
N TYR A 124 -4.79 -15.80 3.19
CA TYR A 124 -5.98 -15.67 2.32
C TYR A 124 -6.70 -14.32 2.46
N ARG A 125 -6.51 -13.64 3.61
CA ARG A 125 -7.14 -12.36 3.94
C ARG A 125 -6.27 -11.52 4.86
N GLY A 126 -6.43 -10.21 4.77
CA GLY A 126 -5.99 -9.26 5.79
C GLY A 126 -6.92 -9.25 7.02
N PRO A 127 -6.58 -8.46 8.05
CA PRO A 127 -7.40 -8.31 9.25
C PRO A 127 -8.72 -7.61 8.96
N ALA A 128 -9.83 -8.14 9.49
CA ALA A 128 -11.18 -7.56 9.32
C ALA A 128 -11.40 -6.25 10.12
N ALA A 129 -10.47 -5.88 11.00
CA ALA A 129 -10.51 -4.65 11.80
C ALA A 129 -10.25 -3.36 10.98
N GLU A 130 -9.98 -3.49 9.69
CA GLU A 130 -9.93 -2.39 8.74
C GLU A 130 -10.73 -2.79 7.49
N ARG A 131 -11.56 -1.88 6.98
CA ARG A 131 -12.32 -2.10 5.74
C ARG A 131 -11.42 -1.84 4.53
N ALA A 132 -10.36 -2.64 4.43
CA ALA A 132 -9.42 -2.65 3.31
C ALA A 132 -9.70 -3.81 2.35
N VAL A 133 -9.33 -3.61 1.09
CA VAL A 133 -9.23 -4.67 0.08
C VAL A 133 -7.92 -4.57 -0.69
N CYS A 134 -7.43 -5.70 -1.19
CA CYS A 134 -6.30 -5.75 -2.13
C CYS A 134 -6.77 -6.19 -3.50
N LEU A 135 -6.41 -5.42 -4.52
CA LEU A 135 -6.52 -5.82 -5.91
C LEU A 135 -5.24 -6.55 -6.31
N MET A 136 -5.36 -7.79 -6.79
CA MET A 136 -4.23 -8.64 -7.15
C MET A 136 -4.34 -9.07 -8.62
N PHE A 137 -3.23 -8.97 -9.36
CA PHE A 137 -3.14 -9.38 -10.75
C PHE A 137 -2.06 -10.45 -10.91
N ASN A 138 -2.43 -11.67 -11.30
CA ASN A 138 -1.48 -12.69 -11.71
C ASN A 138 -1.12 -12.48 -13.19
N VAL A 139 0.18 -12.30 -13.49
CA VAL A 139 0.66 -11.89 -14.81
C VAL A 139 1.61 -12.94 -15.39
N SER A 140 1.07 -13.81 -16.23
CA SER A 140 1.83 -14.75 -17.09
C SER A 140 1.65 -14.46 -18.59
N TRP A 141 0.75 -13.54 -18.94
CA TRP A 141 0.33 -13.13 -20.28
C TRP A 141 -0.48 -11.82 -20.15
N GLY A 142 -0.99 -11.26 -21.26
CA GLY A 142 -1.98 -10.17 -21.22
C GLY A 142 -1.37 -8.78 -21.31
N GLU A 143 -0.20 -8.67 -21.94
CA GLU A 143 0.53 -7.45 -22.22
C GLU A 143 -0.34 -6.32 -22.79
N ASP A 144 -1.32 -6.64 -23.65
CA ASP A 144 -2.23 -5.67 -24.28
C ASP A 144 -3.24 -5.01 -23.31
N ALA A 145 -3.52 -5.63 -22.16
CA ALA A 145 -4.46 -5.10 -21.16
C ALA A 145 -3.76 -4.26 -20.07
N LEU A 146 -2.45 -4.47 -19.87
CA LEU A 146 -1.65 -3.73 -18.89
C LEU A 146 -1.69 -2.20 -19.05
N PRO A 147 -1.61 -1.59 -20.26
CA PRO A 147 -1.71 -0.14 -20.40
C PRO A 147 -3.00 0.43 -19.79
N SER A 148 -4.15 -0.20 -20.09
CA SER A 148 -5.45 0.25 -19.60
C SER A 148 -5.63 0.04 -18.09
N ILE A 149 -5.09 -1.07 -17.56
CA ILE A 149 -5.11 -1.37 -16.12
C ILE A 149 -4.26 -0.36 -15.34
N LEU A 150 -3.02 -0.11 -15.79
CA LEU A 150 -2.10 0.83 -15.13
C LEU A 150 -2.62 2.27 -15.19
N ASN A 151 -3.16 2.70 -16.34
CA ASN A 151 -3.80 4.02 -16.45
C ASN A 151 -4.98 4.16 -15.48
N THR A 152 -5.87 3.16 -15.41
CA THR A 152 -7.00 3.16 -14.47
C THR A 152 -6.54 3.25 -13.02
N LEU A 153 -5.51 2.47 -12.63
CA LEU A 153 -4.96 2.49 -11.28
C LEU A 153 -4.36 3.86 -10.93
N ALA A 154 -3.63 4.48 -11.87
CA ALA A 154 -3.07 5.82 -11.69
C ALA A 154 -4.15 6.90 -11.57
N GLU A 155 -5.11 6.94 -12.50
CA GLU A 155 -6.25 7.88 -12.50
C GLU A 155 -7.08 7.78 -11.22
N LYS A 156 -7.37 6.55 -10.77
CA LYS A 156 -8.12 6.30 -9.54
C LYS A 156 -7.29 6.42 -8.26
N ARG A 157 -5.96 6.66 -8.36
CA ARG A 157 -4.99 6.71 -7.26
C ARG A 157 -5.02 5.46 -6.38
N VAL A 158 -5.02 4.28 -7.00
CA VAL A 158 -5.03 2.97 -6.34
C VAL A 158 -3.73 2.23 -6.64
N ARG A 159 -3.09 1.69 -5.60
CA ARG A 159 -1.98 0.73 -5.76
C ARG A 159 -2.52 -0.69 -5.67
N ALA A 160 -2.01 -1.58 -6.52
CA ALA A 160 -2.35 -2.99 -6.56
C ALA A 160 -1.10 -3.87 -6.33
N THR A 161 -1.30 -5.17 -6.22
CA THR A 161 -0.20 -6.16 -6.21
C THR A 161 -0.20 -6.95 -7.52
N PHE A 162 0.95 -7.02 -8.18
CA PHE A 162 1.13 -7.80 -9.40
C PHE A 162 2.07 -8.98 -9.12
N PHE A 163 1.56 -10.20 -9.27
CA PHE A 163 2.35 -11.42 -9.16
C PHE A 163 2.88 -11.78 -10.54
N LEU A 164 4.18 -11.64 -10.74
CA LEU A 164 4.80 -11.77 -12.06
C LEU A 164 5.39 -13.17 -12.27
N ASP A 165 5.10 -13.77 -13.41
CA ASP A 165 5.76 -15.00 -13.87
C ASP A 165 7.15 -14.70 -14.47
N GLY A 166 8.15 -15.50 -14.12
CA GLY A 166 9.55 -15.28 -14.55
C GLY A 166 9.81 -15.48 -16.06
N ALA A 167 8.95 -16.18 -16.80
CA ALA A 167 8.99 -16.22 -18.26
C ALA A 167 8.34 -14.97 -18.86
N PHE A 168 7.22 -14.50 -18.29
CA PHE A 168 6.62 -13.22 -18.69
C PHE A 168 7.61 -12.05 -18.50
N VAL A 169 8.26 -11.94 -17.34
CA VAL A 169 9.21 -10.85 -17.05
C VAL A 169 10.41 -10.85 -18.01
N ARG A 170 10.90 -12.03 -18.44
CA ARG A 170 11.98 -12.12 -19.45
C ARG A 170 11.52 -11.72 -20.84
N LYS A 171 10.29 -12.06 -21.23
CA LYS A 171 9.71 -11.70 -22.54
C LYS A 171 9.31 -10.21 -22.61
N HIS A 172 8.84 -9.65 -21.49
CA HIS A 172 8.25 -8.32 -21.39
C HIS A 172 8.84 -7.49 -20.23
N PRO A 173 10.16 -7.25 -20.21
CA PRO A 173 10.82 -6.61 -19.07
C PRO A 173 10.36 -5.16 -18.87
N ASP A 174 9.97 -4.46 -19.94
CA ASP A 174 9.48 -3.09 -19.87
C ASP A 174 8.16 -2.98 -19.11
N TRP A 175 7.26 -3.97 -19.24
CA TRP A 175 6.02 -4.02 -18.45
C TRP A 175 6.29 -4.29 -16.97
N ALA A 176 7.23 -5.18 -16.66
CA ALA A 176 7.64 -5.43 -15.27
C ALA A 176 8.24 -4.15 -14.62
N ARG A 177 9.07 -3.41 -15.36
CA ARG A 177 9.59 -2.11 -14.91
C ARG A 177 8.49 -1.06 -14.75
N ALA A 178 7.55 -0.96 -15.69
CA ALA A 178 6.45 0.00 -15.62
C ALA A 178 5.56 -0.24 -14.40
N ILE A 179 5.23 -1.51 -14.09
CA ILE A 179 4.47 -1.90 -12.90
C ILE A 179 5.18 -1.45 -11.61
N ALA A 180 6.48 -1.75 -11.49
CA ALA A 180 7.26 -1.37 -10.31
C ALA A 180 7.44 0.15 -10.19
N ALA A 181 7.73 0.84 -11.29
CA ALA A 181 7.91 2.30 -11.33
C ALA A 181 6.62 3.08 -11.03
N ALA A 182 5.44 2.50 -11.29
CA ALA A 182 4.14 3.03 -10.86
C ALA A 182 3.86 2.86 -9.34
N GLY A 183 4.81 2.31 -8.57
CA GLY A 183 4.70 2.13 -7.13
C GLY A 183 3.79 0.97 -6.69
N HIS A 184 3.41 0.09 -7.62
CA HIS A 184 2.67 -1.13 -7.31
C HIS A 184 3.57 -2.17 -6.62
N ALA A 185 2.98 -3.01 -5.77
CA ALA A 185 3.72 -4.09 -5.14
C ALA A 185 3.96 -5.22 -6.14
N VAL A 186 5.16 -5.81 -6.11
CA VAL A 186 5.57 -6.88 -7.03
C VAL A 186 5.81 -8.19 -6.26
N GLY A 187 4.99 -9.19 -6.56
CA GLY A 187 5.13 -10.56 -6.08
C GLY A 187 5.66 -11.51 -7.15
N SER A 188 6.01 -12.72 -6.71
CA SER A 188 6.48 -13.83 -7.55
C SER A 188 5.32 -14.77 -7.89
N HIS A 189 5.22 -15.23 -9.14
CA HIS A 189 4.23 -16.24 -9.57
C HIS A 189 4.87 -17.53 -10.09
N GLY A 190 6.13 -17.81 -9.74
CA GLY A 190 6.91 -18.90 -10.34
C GLY A 190 7.31 -18.60 -11.79
N THR A 191 7.75 -19.63 -12.53
CA THR A 191 8.15 -19.45 -13.93
C THR A 191 7.68 -20.63 -14.80
N GLY A 192 6.85 -20.33 -15.80
CA GLY A 192 6.20 -21.33 -16.65
C GLY A 192 4.99 -22.01 -16.01
N HIS A 193 4.43 -21.42 -14.95
CA HIS A 193 3.16 -21.82 -14.31
C HIS A 193 2.99 -23.34 -13.99
N PRO A 194 3.97 -24.03 -13.36
CA PRO A 194 3.82 -25.44 -12.97
C PRO A 194 2.96 -25.64 -11.71
N ASP A 195 2.35 -26.82 -11.54
CA ASP A 195 1.69 -27.22 -10.28
C ASP A 195 2.76 -27.53 -9.22
N PHE A 196 2.94 -26.62 -8.25
CA PHE A 196 3.99 -26.71 -7.24
C PHE A 196 3.89 -27.98 -6.37
N ARG A 197 2.69 -28.54 -6.18
CA ARG A 197 2.48 -29.78 -5.42
C ARG A 197 3.14 -30.99 -6.10
N ARG A 198 3.30 -30.93 -7.42
CA ARG A 198 3.87 -32.02 -8.25
C ARG A 198 5.39 -31.90 -8.42
N LEU A 199 6.01 -30.86 -7.86
CA LEU A 199 7.46 -30.65 -7.93
C LEU A 199 8.19 -31.38 -6.80
N ALA A 200 9.41 -31.82 -7.10
CA ALA A 200 10.39 -32.19 -6.08
C ALA A 200 10.87 -30.93 -5.33
N ASN A 201 11.30 -31.08 -4.07
CA ASN A 201 11.65 -29.94 -3.21
C ASN A 201 12.79 -29.07 -3.80
N SER A 202 13.77 -29.68 -4.48
CA SER A 202 14.85 -28.99 -5.17
C SER A 202 14.34 -28.14 -6.34
N GLU A 203 13.42 -28.67 -7.14
CA GLU A 203 12.80 -27.97 -8.26
C GLU A 203 11.89 -26.83 -7.77
N LEU A 204 11.11 -27.06 -6.70
CA LEU A 204 10.28 -26.05 -6.05
C LEU A 204 11.11 -24.88 -5.50
N ALA A 205 12.24 -25.16 -4.85
CA ALA A 205 13.19 -24.13 -4.42
C ALA A 205 13.79 -23.38 -5.63
N ARG A 206 14.17 -24.11 -6.70
CA ARG A 206 14.69 -23.51 -7.94
C ARG A 206 13.69 -22.59 -8.61
N GLN A 207 12.41 -22.97 -8.67
CA GLN A 207 11.31 -22.16 -9.22
C GLN A 207 11.24 -20.78 -8.55
N VAL A 208 11.24 -20.73 -7.22
CA VAL A 208 11.19 -19.47 -6.47
C VAL A 208 12.49 -18.68 -6.61
N GLN A 209 13.66 -19.31 -6.43
CA GLN A 209 14.95 -18.63 -6.53
C GLN A 209 15.19 -18.00 -7.91
N VAL A 210 14.90 -18.74 -8.99
CA VAL A 210 15.06 -18.25 -10.37
C VAL A 210 14.09 -17.11 -10.67
N THR A 211 12.82 -17.26 -10.27
CA THR A 211 11.80 -16.22 -10.52
C THR A 211 12.11 -14.93 -9.75
N ASN A 212 12.46 -15.04 -8.47
CA ASN A 212 12.81 -13.89 -7.64
C ASN A 212 14.05 -13.15 -8.17
N ARG A 213 15.05 -13.89 -8.66
CA ARG A 213 16.24 -13.31 -9.30
C ARG A 213 15.85 -12.53 -10.56
N ILE A 214 15.09 -13.13 -11.48
CA ILE A 214 14.62 -12.48 -12.72
C ILE A 214 13.85 -11.20 -12.41
N ILE A 215 12.92 -11.24 -11.44
CA ILE A 215 12.14 -10.06 -11.04
C ILE A 215 13.07 -8.96 -10.48
N ARG A 216 14.02 -9.33 -9.61
CA ARG A 216 14.97 -8.37 -9.02
C ARG A 216 15.90 -7.75 -10.06
N GLU A 217 16.42 -8.53 -11.00
CA GLU A 217 17.30 -8.07 -12.08
C GLU A 217 16.58 -7.06 -13.00
N VAL A 218 15.29 -7.28 -13.28
CA VAL A 218 14.53 -6.39 -14.18
C VAL A 218 13.95 -5.17 -13.45
N THR A 219 13.42 -5.34 -12.24
CA THR A 219 12.61 -4.31 -11.54
C THR A 219 13.32 -3.64 -10.36
N GLY A 220 14.44 -4.18 -9.88
CA GLY A 220 15.07 -3.81 -8.61
C GLY A 220 14.37 -4.34 -7.36
N VAL A 221 13.12 -4.81 -7.46
CA VAL A 221 12.33 -5.29 -6.32
C VAL A 221 12.70 -6.74 -5.99
N THR A 222 12.99 -7.02 -4.72
CA THR A 222 13.11 -8.40 -4.22
C THR A 222 11.73 -8.87 -3.73
N PRO A 223 11.09 -9.87 -4.37
CA PRO A 223 9.72 -10.27 -4.00
C PRO A 223 9.63 -10.84 -2.58
N ARG A 224 8.71 -10.31 -1.77
CA ARG A 224 8.34 -10.82 -0.43
C ARG A 224 7.08 -11.67 -0.45
N LEU A 225 6.45 -11.81 -1.62
CA LEU A 225 5.16 -12.44 -1.81
C LEU A 225 5.25 -13.52 -2.89
N LEU A 226 4.66 -14.69 -2.64
CA LEU A 226 4.53 -15.77 -3.60
C LEU A 226 3.05 -16.10 -3.79
N ALA A 227 2.52 -15.92 -4.99
CA ALA A 227 1.25 -16.54 -5.38
C ALA A 227 1.56 -17.85 -6.10
N PRO A 228 1.15 -19.02 -5.59
CA PRO A 228 1.32 -20.29 -6.31
C PRO A 228 0.50 -20.30 -7.62
N PRO A 229 1.04 -20.80 -8.73
CA PRO A 229 0.29 -21.04 -9.97
C PRO A 229 -1.03 -21.78 -9.72
N ALA A 230 -2.13 -21.30 -10.30
CA ALA A 230 -3.51 -21.80 -10.06
C ALA A 230 -3.95 -21.93 -8.58
N GLY A 231 -3.23 -21.31 -7.62
CA GLY A 231 -3.45 -21.56 -6.19
C GLY A 231 -3.06 -22.98 -5.74
N ALA A 232 -2.32 -23.72 -6.56
CA ALA A 232 -1.91 -25.09 -6.28
C ALA A 232 -0.67 -25.11 -5.36
N TYR A 233 -0.89 -25.35 -4.07
CA TYR A 233 0.18 -25.43 -3.06
C TYR A 233 -0.02 -26.59 -2.09
N ASP A 234 1.03 -26.86 -1.32
CA ASP A 234 1.05 -27.74 -0.16
C ASP A 234 1.90 -27.12 0.96
N GLN A 235 2.06 -27.82 2.09
CA GLN A 235 2.83 -27.30 3.22
C GLN A 235 4.31 -27.05 2.85
N ARG A 236 4.91 -27.88 1.97
CA ARG A 236 6.28 -27.71 1.47
C ARG A 236 6.46 -26.39 0.73
N THR A 237 5.46 -26.00 -0.07
CA THR A 237 5.40 -24.70 -0.75
C THR A 237 5.46 -23.53 0.23
N VAL A 238 4.66 -23.61 1.30
CA VAL A 238 4.55 -22.55 2.31
C VAL A 238 5.83 -22.42 3.14
N GLU A 239 6.43 -23.55 3.52
CA GLU A 239 7.68 -23.59 4.28
C GLU A 239 8.87 -23.09 3.47
N MET A 240 9.01 -23.53 2.22
CA MET A 240 10.04 -23.06 1.30
C MET A 240 9.91 -21.55 1.04
N ALA A 241 8.68 -21.04 0.84
CA ALA A 241 8.44 -19.61 0.71
C ALA A 241 8.88 -18.85 1.97
N ARG A 242 8.51 -19.34 3.17
CA ARG A 242 8.89 -18.70 4.45
C ARG A 242 10.41 -18.71 4.66
N ALA A 243 11.08 -19.81 4.31
CA ALA A 243 12.55 -19.92 4.36
C ALA A 243 13.25 -18.97 3.36
N ALA A 244 12.62 -18.67 2.23
CA ALA A 244 13.06 -17.65 1.27
C ALA A 244 12.72 -16.20 1.71
N GLY A 245 12.18 -15.99 2.92
CA GLY A 245 11.78 -14.67 3.42
C GLY A 245 10.44 -14.15 2.85
N MET A 246 9.64 -15.04 2.25
CA MET A 246 8.40 -14.70 1.56
C MET A 246 7.15 -15.20 2.31
N TYR A 247 5.98 -14.67 1.94
CA TYR A 247 4.68 -15.18 2.36
C TYR A 247 3.93 -15.78 1.17
N THR A 248 3.27 -16.91 1.39
CA THR A 248 2.40 -17.54 0.38
C THR A 248 1.03 -16.87 0.41
N ILE A 249 0.63 -16.25 -0.69
CA ILE A 249 -0.58 -15.44 -0.81
C ILE A 249 -1.60 -16.14 -1.69
N LEU A 250 -2.82 -16.25 -1.18
CA LEU A 250 -4.01 -16.71 -1.88
C LEU A 250 -5.08 -15.60 -1.86
N TRP A 251 -6.29 -15.89 -2.27
CA TRP A 251 -7.38 -14.93 -2.39
C TRP A 251 -8.64 -15.38 -1.65
N THR A 252 -9.45 -14.39 -1.27
CA THR A 252 -10.78 -14.57 -0.68
C THR A 252 -11.89 -14.40 -1.70
N ALA A 253 -11.64 -13.67 -2.79
CA ALA A 253 -12.57 -13.49 -3.90
C ALA A 253 -11.89 -13.75 -5.25
N ASP A 254 -12.49 -14.59 -6.09
CA ASP A 254 -12.06 -14.83 -7.48
C ASP A 254 -13.06 -14.18 -8.46
N THR A 255 -12.55 -13.41 -9.40
CA THR A 255 -13.36 -12.84 -10.48
C THR A 255 -13.66 -13.85 -11.59
N ILE A 256 -12.85 -14.90 -11.72
CA ILE A 256 -12.87 -15.92 -12.78
C ILE A 256 -12.81 -15.23 -14.16
N ASP A 257 -12.02 -14.16 -14.25
CA ASP A 257 -11.87 -13.29 -15.41
C ASP A 257 -11.06 -13.93 -16.55
N TRP A 258 -10.20 -14.90 -16.23
CA TRP A 258 -9.50 -15.75 -17.20
C TRP A 258 -10.45 -16.50 -18.16
N ARG A 259 -11.71 -16.74 -17.77
CA ARG A 259 -12.77 -17.26 -18.65
C ARG A 259 -13.38 -16.20 -19.60
N ARG A 260 -12.88 -14.96 -19.56
CA ARG A 260 -13.34 -13.79 -20.33
C ARG A 260 -14.86 -13.53 -20.27
N PRO A 261 -15.53 -13.62 -19.10
CA PRO A 261 -16.93 -13.21 -18.99
C PRO A 261 -17.09 -11.69 -19.24
N PRO A 262 -18.29 -11.19 -19.55
CA PRO A 262 -18.52 -9.76 -19.74
C PRO A 262 -18.07 -8.93 -18.53
N ALA A 263 -17.51 -7.74 -18.76
CA ALA A 263 -16.97 -6.86 -17.70
C ALA A 263 -17.92 -6.62 -16.52
N ARG A 264 -19.24 -6.52 -16.77
CA ARG A 264 -20.26 -6.41 -15.72
C ARG A 264 -20.24 -7.58 -14.71
N VAL A 265 -19.94 -8.80 -15.16
CA VAL A 265 -19.88 -10.02 -14.33
C VAL A 265 -18.61 -10.03 -13.49
N ILE A 266 -17.48 -9.59 -14.06
CA ILE A 266 -16.21 -9.41 -13.34
C ILE A 266 -16.40 -8.38 -12.21
N ARG A 267 -16.99 -7.22 -12.54
CA ARG A 267 -17.35 -6.17 -11.57
C ARG A 267 -18.26 -6.71 -10.47
N GLN A 268 -19.35 -7.38 -10.84
CA GLN A 268 -20.28 -7.96 -9.86
C GLN A 268 -19.59 -8.95 -8.92
N ARG A 269 -18.72 -9.84 -9.42
CA ARG A 269 -18.00 -10.81 -8.58
C ARG A 269 -16.97 -10.15 -7.67
N ALA A 270 -16.16 -9.23 -8.19
CA ALA A 270 -15.18 -8.49 -7.40
C ALA A 270 -15.84 -7.69 -6.26
N VAL A 271 -16.95 -7.02 -6.55
CA VAL A 271 -17.69 -6.24 -5.56
C VAL A 271 -18.43 -7.15 -4.58
N HIS A 272 -19.14 -8.19 -5.03
CA HIS A 272 -19.88 -9.08 -4.14
C HIS A 272 -18.95 -9.87 -3.19
N GLY A 273 -17.80 -10.33 -3.67
CA GLY A 273 -16.79 -11.01 -2.84
C GLY A 273 -15.98 -10.09 -1.91
N ALA A 274 -16.21 -8.78 -1.93
CA ALA A 274 -15.45 -7.84 -1.10
C ALA A 274 -16.00 -7.74 0.33
N GLU A 275 -15.19 -8.25 1.25
CA GLU A 275 -15.27 -8.13 2.70
C GLU A 275 -14.06 -7.35 3.28
N PRO A 276 -14.12 -6.88 4.54
CA PRO A 276 -12.96 -6.34 5.24
C PRO A 276 -11.77 -7.32 5.27
N GLY A 277 -10.65 -6.90 4.68
CA GLY A 277 -9.45 -7.71 4.50
C GLY A 277 -9.43 -8.58 3.24
N ALA A 278 -10.41 -8.45 2.33
CA ALA A 278 -10.46 -9.33 1.14
C ALA A 278 -9.29 -9.09 0.18
N LEU A 279 -8.74 -10.20 -0.32
CA LEU A 279 -7.74 -10.24 -1.38
C LEU A 279 -8.45 -10.73 -2.65
N ILE A 280 -8.53 -9.88 -3.68
CA ILE A 280 -9.34 -10.08 -4.88
C ILE A 280 -8.43 -10.49 -6.04
N LEU A 281 -8.59 -11.71 -6.55
CA LEU A 281 -7.83 -12.24 -7.69
C LEU A 281 -8.41 -11.78 -9.04
N MET A 282 -7.51 -11.28 -9.88
CA MET A 282 -7.72 -10.91 -11.27
C MET A 282 -6.48 -11.27 -12.12
N HIS A 283 -6.62 -11.12 -13.42
CA HIS A 283 -5.59 -11.27 -14.45
C HIS A 283 -5.67 -10.09 -15.42
N PRO A 284 -4.60 -9.77 -16.18
CA PRO A 284 -4.63 -8.72 -17.19
C PRO A 284 -5.43 -9.15 -18.43
N THR A 285 -6.75 -9.11 -18.33
CA THR A 285 -7.69 -9.39 -19.42
C THR A 285 -8.37 -8.11 -19.90
N GLN A 286 -8.75 -8.03 -21.18
CA GLN A 286 -9.51 -6.87 -21.69
C GLN A 286 -10.86 -6.68 -20.97
N PRO A 287 -11.66 -7.74 -20.67
CA PRO A 287 -12.81 -7.61 -19.78
C PRO A 287 -12.49 -7.08 -18.38
N THR A 288 -11.34 -7.45 -17.80
CA THR A 288 -10.89 -6.94 -16.48
C THR A 288 -10.53 -5.47 -16.55
N ALA A 289 -9.78 -5.06 -17.59
CA ALA A 289 -9.45 -3.67 -17.84
C ALA A 289 -10.71 -2.79 -17.96
N ALA A 290 -11.74 -3.26 -18.67
CA ALA A 290 -13.02 -2.58 -18.79
C ALA A 290 -13.86 -2.58 -17.50
N ALA A 291 -13.71 -3.59 -16.63
CA ALA A 291 -14.42 -3.68 -15.35
C ALA A 291 -13.78 -2.82 -14.24
N LEU A 292 -12.46 -2.66 -14.27
CA LEU A 292 -11.64 -2.11 -13.19
C LEU A 292 -12.04 -0.71 -12.70
N PRO A 293 -12.41 0.27 -13.57
CA PRO A 293 -12.85 1.59 -13.10
C PRO A 293 -14.08 1.49 -12.18
N GLY A 294 -15.08 0.72 -12.59
CA GLY A 294 -16.32 0.53 -11.84
C GLY A 294 -16.14 -0.35 -10.59
N ILE A 295 -15.20 -1.30 -10.60
CA ILE A 295 -14.81 -2.05 -9.40
C ILE A 295 -14.26 -1.10 -8.33
N ILE A 296 -13.34 -0.20 -8.72
CA ILE A 296 -12.72 0.73 -7.78
C ILE A 296 -13.76 1.72 -7.22
N ASP A 297 -14.64 2.24 -8.07
CA ASP A 297 -15.66 3.20 -7.64
C ASP A 297 -16.69 2.55 -6.68
N ASP A 298 -17.19 1.34 -6.99
CA ASP A 298 -18.16 0.64 -6.13
C ASP A 298 -17.57 0.28 -4.76
N LEU A 299 -16.32 -0.19 -4.74
CA LEU A 299 -15.63 -0.55 -3.49
C LEU A 299 -15.39 0.70 -2.64
N ARG A 300 -14.96 1.82 -3.27
CA ARG A 300 -14.81 3.11 -2.59
C ARG A 300 -16.15 3.64 -2.06
N GLN A 301 -17.23 3.55 -2.84
CA GLN A 301 -18.58 3.94 -2.42
C GLN A 301 -19.08 3.10 -1.24
N ARG A 302 -18.76 1.80 -1.22
CA ARG A 302 -19.00 0.91 -0.07
C ARG A 302 -18.04 1.16 1.10
N GLY A 303 -17.21 2.20 1.07
CA GLY A 303 -16.31 2.61 2.14
C GLY A 303 -15.07 1.73 2.31
N PHE A 304 -14.64 1.04 1.25
CA PHE A 304 -13.37 0.32 1.26
C PHE A 304 -12.21 1.23 0.89
N CYS A 305 -11.10 1.06 1.60
CA CYS A 305 -9.79 1.56 1.19
C CYS A 305 -9.00 0.48 0.44
N PHE A 306 -7.99 0.89 -0.32
CA PHE A 306 -7.18 -0.01 -1.13
C PHE A 306 -5.78 -0.17 -0.55
N LYS A 307 -5.33 -1.42 -0.44
CA LYS A 307 -3.98 -1.79 -0.01
C LYS A 307 -3.31 -2.66 -1.06
N THR A 308 -1.99 -2.61 -1.11
CA THR A 308 -1.20 -3.72 -1.64
C THR A 308 -1.09 -4.83 -0.60
N VAL A 309 -0.78 -6.04 -1.02
CA VAL A 309 -0.53 -7.16 -0.11
C VAL A 309 0.71 -6.90 0.78
N ASP A 310 1.71 -6.15 0.30
CA ASP A 310 2.84 -5.70 1.13
C ASP A 310 2.39 -4.80 2.29
N ASP A 311 1.42 -3.90 2.08
CA ASP A 311 0.82 -3.11 3.16
C ASP A 311 0.01 -3.99 4.15
N VAL A 312 -0.49 -5.14 3.71
CA VAL A 312 -1.19 -6.13 4.57
C VAL A 312 -0.21 -6.94 5.40
N ILE A 313 0.82 -7.54 4.79
CA ILE A 313 1.83 -8.33 5.54
C ILE A 313 2.76 -7.47 6.40
N SER A 314 2.83 -6.16 6.14
CA SER A 314 3.59 -5.18 6.92
C SER A 314 2.70 -4.37 7.87
N GLU A 315 1.43 -4.80 8.07
CA GLU A 315 0.54 -4.34 9.15
C GLU A 315 0.13 -2.85 9.05
N VAL A 316 0.38 -2.20 7.91
CA VAL A 316 0.15 -0.77 7.63
C VAL A 316 -1.36 -0.48 7.57
N ARG A 317 -1.84 0.63 8.15
CA ARG A 317 -3.23 1.07 7.96
C ARG A 317 -3.41 1.84 6.66
N CYS A 318 -4.59 1.74 6.06
CA CYS A 318 -5.08 2.69 5.06
C CYS A 318 -5.28 4.09 5.63
N GLY A 319 -5.81 4.15 6.85
CA GLY A 319 -6.20 5.39 7.51
C GLY A 319 -4.99 6.17 7.97
N GLN A 320 -5.07 7.49 7.82
CA GLN A 320 -4.26 8.42 8.61
C GLN A 320 -4.48 8.17 10.11
N PRO A 321 -3.60 8.68 10.99
CA PRO A 321 -3.90 8.71 12.41
C PRO A 321 -5.20 9.46 12.71
N PRO A 322 -5.80 9.28 13.89
CA PRO A 322 -6.97 10.03 14.32
C PRO A 322 -6.72 11.54 14.23
N ALA A 323 -7.75 12.33 13.88
CA ALA A 323 -7.63 13.79 13.88
C ALA A 323 -7.40 14.36 15.30
N GLY A 324 -7.81 13.61 16.34
CA GLY A 324 -7.89 14.05 17.73
C GLY A 324 -9.33 14.46 18.12
N PRO A 325 -9.51 14.93 19.37
CA PRO A 325 -10.69 15.66 19.82
C PRO A 325 -11.05 16.87 18.94
#